data_AF-A0A1J5DCG3-F1
#
_entry.id   AF-A0A1J5DCG3-F1
#
_cell.length_a   1.000
_cell.length_b   1.000
_cell.length_c   1.000
_cell.angle_alpha   90.00
_cell.angle_beta   90.00
_cell.angle_gamma   90.00
#
_symmetry.space_group_name_H-M   'P 1'
#
loop_
_entity.id
_entity.type
_entity.pdbx_description
1 polymer ?
#
loop_
_entity_poly.entity_id
_entity_poly.type
_entity_poly.pdbx_seq_one_letter_code
_entity_poly.pdbx_strand_id
1 'polypeptide(L)' 'MSRDTWIVERQTVLKSETEYEDIISKHTGKEHHSKLDILTDQLNGLKDVGFKDVDCFYKYGIFAMYGGRK' A
#
# COMPACT_ATOMS: atom_id res chain seq x y z
N MET A 1 -16.37 7.61 11.82
CA MET A 1 -16.44 6.82 10.57
C MET A 1 -15.59 5.59 10.74
N SER A 2 -16.16 4.39 10.50
CA SER A 2 -15.43 3.14 10.66
C SER A 2 -14.53 2.90 9.45
N ARG A 3 -13.37 2.25 9.65
CA ARG A 3 -12.32 2.05 8.64
C ARG A 3 -12.78 1.28 7.38
N ASP A 4 -13.91 0.61 7.43
CA ASP A 4 -14.41 -0.17 6.30
C ASP A 4 -15.13 0.70 5.27
N THR A 5 -15.62 1.89 5.67
CA THR A 5 -16.44 2.73 4.79
C THR A 5 -15.62 3.46 3.72
N TRP A 6 -14.33 3.76 3.97
CA TRP A 6 -13.51 4.53 3.02
C TRP A 6 -13.07 3.70 1.80
N ILE A 7 -12.87 2.38 1.97
CA ILE A 7 -12.47 1.48 0.89
C ILE A 7 -13.63 1.30 -0.09
N VAL A 8 -14.83 1.08 0.44
CA VAL A 8 -16.07 0.95 -0.34
C VAL A 8 -16.36 2.24 -1.12
N GLU A 9 -16.15 3.40 -0.49
CA GLU A 9 -16.34 4.71 -1.12
C GLU A 9 -15.31 4.98 -2.24
N ARG A 10 -14.06 4.52 -2.10
CA ARG A 10 -13.05 4.61 -3.18
C ARG A 10 -13.37 3.66 -4.33
N GLN A 11 -13.91 2.47 -4.07
CA GLN A 11 -14.27 1.51 -5.12
C GLN A 11 -15.39 2.02 -6.02
N THR A 12 -16.40 2.69 -5.46
CA THR A 12 -17.53 3.24 -6.23
C THR A 12 -17.11 4.44 -7.09
N VAL A 13 -16.14 5.24 -6.63
CA VAL A 13 -15.59 6.38 -7.38
C VAL A 13 -14.74 5.92 -8.58
N LEU A 14 -14.02 4.81 -8.46
CA LEU A 14 -13.01 4.40 -9.45
C LEU A 14 -13.52 3.56 -10.62
N LYS A 15 -14.77 3.05 -10.62
CA LYS A 15 -15.36 2.23 -11.69
C LYS A 15 -14.37 1.23 -12.34
N SER A 16 -13.49 0.62 -11.54
CA SER A 16 -12.48 -0.30 -12.06
C SER A 16 -13.09 -1.71 -12.10
N GLU A 17 -13.29 -2.26 -13.29
CA GLU A 17 -13.79 -3.63 -13.54
C GLU A 17 -12.80 -4.75 -13.12
N THR A 18 -11.75 -4.42 -12.38
CA THR A 18 -10.77 -5.40 -11.91
C THR A 18 -11.08 -5.73 -10.45
N GLU A 19 -11.57 -6.93 -10.19
CA GLU A 19 -11.87 -7.44 -8.86
C GLU A 19 -10.59 -7.38 -8.00
N TYR A 20 -10.56 -6.46 -7.03
CA TYR A 20 -9.41 -6.22 -6.15
C TYR A 20 -8.94 -7.50 -5.44
N GLU A 21 -9.87 -8.40 -5.13
CA GLU A 21 -9.61 -9.72 -4.54
C GLU A 21 -8.73 -10.60 -5.45
N ASP A 22 -8.89 -10.48 -6.76
CA ASP A 22 -8.18 -11.28 -7.76
C ASP A 22 -6.70 -10.86 -7.87
N ILE A 23 -6.43 -9.56 -7.67
CA ILE A 23 -5.07 -9.02 -7.55
C ILE A 23 -4.45 -9.49 -6.23
N ILE A 24 -5.17 -9.45 -5.12
CA ILE A 24 -4.68 -9.89 -3.81
C ILE A 24 -4.33 -11.38 -3.84
N SER A 25 -5.23 -12.20 -4.37
CA SER A 25 -5.06 -13.65 -4.49
C SER A 25 -3.77 -14.03 -5.24
N LYS A 26 -3.49 -13.35 -6.37
CA LYS A 26 -2.27 -13.56 -7.18
C LYS A 26 -0.97 -13.22 -6.43
N HIS A 27 -1.02 -12.37 -5.39
CA HIS A 27 0.14 -11.93 -4.63
C HIS A 27 0.26 -12.57 -3.24
N THR A 28 -0.67 -13.47 -2.87
CA THR A 28 -0.72 -14.13 -1.55
C THR A 28 -0.30 -15.61 -1.61
N GLY A 29 -0.13 -16.16 -2.82
CA GLY A 29 0.30 -17.54 -3.05
C GLY A 29 1.80 -17.75 -2.89
N LYS A 30 2.20 -18.26 -1.71
CA LYS A 30 3.52 -18.82 -1.34
C LYS A 30 4.60 -17.75 -1.01
N GLU A 31 5.04 -17.78 0.26
CA GLU A 31 6.16 -17.01 0.84
C GLU A 31 5.97 -15.50 1.05
N HIS A 32 4.90 -15.11 1.75
CA HIS A 32 4.61 -13.68 2.01
C HIS A 32 5.17 -13.11 3.33
N HIS A 33 6.08 -13.81 4.02
CA HIS A 33 6.62 -13.33 5.30
C HIS A 33 7.68 -12.19 5.19
N SER A 34 8.08 -11.73 4.00
CA SER A 34 9.17 -10.73 3.86
C SER A 34 8.80 -9.36 3.25
N LYS A 35 7.52 -9.01 3.04
CA LYS A 35 7.18 -7.66 2.47
C LYS A 35 7.53 -6.45 3.36
N LEU A 36 8.11 -6.67 4.55
CA LEU A 36 8.73 -5.59 5.32
C LEU A 36 10.05 -5.12 4.69
N ASP A 37 10.82 -6.02 4.08
CA ASP A 37 12.11 -5.67 3.47
C ASP A 37 11.89 -4.75 2.27
N ILE A 38 10.90 -5.08 1.43
CA ILE A 38 10.55 -4.25 0.25
C ILE A 38 10.03 -2.86 0.65
N LEU A 39 9.20 -2.76 1.69
CA LEU A 39 8.68 -1.46 2.13
C LEU A 39 9.78 -0.60 2.74
N THR A 40 10.67 -1.22 3.52
CA THR A 40 11.83 -0.53 4.10
C THR A 40 12.72 0.07 3.01
N ASP A 41 13.02 -0.70 1.97
CA ASP A 41 13.82 -0.25 0.83
C ASP A 41 13.15 0.91 0.09
N GLN A 42 11.83 0.85 -0.09
CA GLN A 42 11.06 1.93 -0.71
C GLN A 42 11.09 3.23 0.12
N LEU A 43 11.00 3.12 1.45
CA LEU A 43 11.12 4.27 2.35
C LEU A 43 12.54 4.84 2.35
N ASN A 44 13.57 3.98 2.35
CA ASN A 44 14.95 4.41 2.29
C ASN A 44 15.26 5.12 0.96
N GLY A 45 14.75 4.60 -0.16
CA GLY A 45 14.85 5.26 -1.45
C GLY A 45 14.33 6.70 -1.42
N LEU A 46 13.17 6.94 -0.80
CA LEU A 46 12.64 8.31 -0.65
C LEU A 46 13.57 9.22 0.19
N LYS A 47 14.13 8.71 1.28
CA LYS A 47 15.08 9.45 2.12
C LYS A 47 16.35 9.79 1.33
N ASP A 48 16.86 8.87 0.53
CA ASP A 48 18.09 9.04 -0.25
C ASP A 48 17.96 10.13 -1.32
N VAL A 49 16.78 10.28 -1.94
CA VAL A 49 16.50 11.41 -2.86
C VAL A 49 16.16 12.73 -2.16
N GLY A 50 16.21 12.75 -0.81
CA GLY A 50 16.08 13.97 -0.02
C GLY A 50 14.65 14.29 0.44
N PHE A 51 13.70 13.37 0.35
CA PHE A 51 12.38 13.57 0.96
C PHE A 51 12.51 13.56 2.49
N LYS A 52 11.78 14.46 3.13
CA LYS A 52 11.64 14.62 4.58
C LYS A 52 10.33 14.00 5.05
N ASP A 53 10.25 13.70 6.35
CA ASP A 53 9.05 13.12 6.98
C ASP A 53 8.53 11.87 6.24
N VAL A 54 9.49 11.03 5.81
CA VAL A 54 9.20 9.80 5.06
C VAL A 54 8.63 8.76 6.01
N ASP A 55 7.39 8.33 5.77
CA ASP A 55 6.70 7.34 6.58
C ASP A 55 5.66 6.52 5.79
N CYS A 56 5.18 5.43 6.38
CA CYS A 56 4.06 4.63 5.90
C CYS A 56 2.77 5.00 6.65
N PHE A 57 1.85 5.67 5.97
CA PHE A 57 0.60 6.18 6.54
C PHE A 57 -0.50 5.13 6.62
N TYR A 58 -0.44 4.11 5.76
CA TYR A 58 -1.43 3.04 5.73
C TYR A 58 -0.81 1.75 5.26
N LYS A 59 -1.13 0.63 5.92
CA LYS A 59 -0.73 -0.71 5.49
C LYS A 59 -1.89 -1.68 5.67
N TYR A 60 -2.25 -2.38 4.60
CA TYR A 60 -3.27 -3.42 4.60
C TYR A 60 -2.76 -4.63 3.81
N GLY A 61 -2.30 -5.64 4.55
CA GLY A 61 -1.66 -6.82 3.97
C GLY A 61 -0.49 -6.45 3.06
N ILE A 62 -0.67 -6.68 1.76
CA ILE A 62 0.33 -6.42 0.72
C ILE A 62 0.39 -4.97 0.24
N PHE A 63 -0.63 -4.16 0.56
CA PHE A 63 -0.72 -2.78 0.14
C PHE A 63 -0.20 -1.86 1.22
N ALA A 64 0.59 -0.87 0.80
CA ALA A 64 1.07 0.20 1.66
C ALA A 64 0.92 1.53 0.95
N MET A 65 0.44 2.55 1.67
CA MET A 65 0.56 3.95 1.27
C MET A 65 1.69 4.55 2.10
N TYR A 66 2.73 5.01 1.43
CA TYR A 66 3.91 5.61 2.03
C TYR A 66 4.38 6.80 1.20
N GLY A 67 5.13 7.71 1.81
CA GLY A 67 5.59 8.92 1.14
C GLY A 67 6.31 9.86 2.10
N GLY A 68 6.73 11.02 1.59
CA GLY A 68 7.33 12.10 2.37
C GLY A 68 7.14 13.45 1.67
N ARG A 69 7.61 14.53 2.29
CA ARG A 69 7.61 15.89 1.75
C ARG A 69 8.93 16.17 1.05
N LYS A 70 8.90 16.76 -0.14
CA LYS A 70 10.12 17.22 -0.83
C LYS A 70 10.57 18.58 -0.29
#